data_AF-A0A965U118-F1
#
_entry.id   AF-A0A965U118-F1
#
_cell.length_a   1.000
_cell.length_b   1.000
_cell.length_c   1.000
_cell.angle_alpha   90.00
_cell.angle_beta   90.00
_cell.angle_gamma   90.00
#
_symmetry.space_group_name_H-M   'P 1'
#
loop_
_entity.id
_entity.type
_entity.pdbx_description
1 polymer ?
#
loop_
_entity_poly.entity_id
_entity_poly.type
_entity_poly.pdbx_seq_one_letter_code
_entity_poly.pdbx_strand_id
1 'polypeptide(L)' 'SGYGGMYPKGLLIGRVLEFKPETHGISSYAVLEPVVPLDKLRSVFVVKEFNIVD' A
#
# COMPACT_ATOMS: atom_id res chain seq x y z
N SER A 1 6.59 -0.97 1.85
CA SER A 1 8.07 -1.08 1.90
C SER A 1 8.63 -0.69 3.27
N GLY A 2 7.99 0.21 4.02
CA GLY A 2 8.39 0.58 5.39
C GLY A 2 9.45 1.68 5.48
N TYR A 3 10.00 2.15 4.36
CA TYR A 3 11.12 3.10 4.32
C TYR A 3 10.82 4.48 4.91
N GLY A 4 9.55 4.91 4.95
CA GLY A 4 9.18 6.22 5.49
C GLY A 4 8.97 6.25 7.01
N GLY A 5 9.13 5.12 7.71
CA GLY A 5 8.87 5.03 9.17
C GLY A 5 7.42 5.20 9.60
N MET A 6 6.50 5.51 8.68
CA MET A 6 5.08 5.76 8.96
C MET A 6 4.21 4.49 8.95
N TYR A 7 4.62 3.45 8.21
CA TYR A 7 3.90 2.18 8.11
C TYR A 7 4.85 0.99 8.27
N PRO A 8 4.40 -0.13 8.86
CA PRO A 8 5.22 -1.32 8.94
C PRO A 8 5.53 -1.89 7.55
N LYS A 9 6.68 -2.56 7.45
CA LYS A 9 7.04 -3.32 6.26
C LYS A 9 6.11 -4.54 6.14
N GLY A 10 5.81 -4.94 4.91
CA GLY A 10 5.06 -6.17 4.62
C GLY A 10 3.53 -6.04 4.66
N LEU A 11 2.98 -4.84 4.90
CA LEU A 11 1.54 -4.63 4.73
C LEU A 11 1.12 -4.90 3.29
N LEU A 12 0.17 -5.81 3.13
CA LEU A 12 -0.42 -6.15 1.85
C LEU A 12 -1.43 -5.06 1.47
N ILE A 13 -1.21 -4.43 0.30
CA ILE A 13 -2.05 -3.33 -0.19
C ILE A 13 -3.06 -3.84 -1.21
N GLY A 14 -2.59 -4.61 -2.19
CA GLY A 14 -3.38 -4.97 -3.36
C GLY A 14 -2.59 -5.62 -4.48
N ARG A 15 -3.21 -5.76 -5.64
CA ARG A 15 -2.62 -6.25 -6.89
C ARG A 15 -2.65 -5.17 -7.97
N VAL A 16 -1.67 -5.18 -8.87
CA VAL A 16 -1.64 -4.27 -10.01
C VAL A 16 -2.73 -4.67 -11.00
N LEU A 17 -3.59 -3.72 -11.36
CA LEU A 17 -4.56 -3.86 -12.46
C LEU A 17 -3.97 -3.36 -13.77
N GLU A 18 -3.38 -2.16 -13.73
CA GLU A 18 -2.81 -1.51 -14.90
C GLU A 18 -1.51 -0.80 -14.53
N PHE A 19 -0.58 -0.74 -15.48
CA PHE A 19 0.66 0.00 -15.35
C PHE A 19 0.79 0.93 -16.55
N LYS A 20 1.00 2.22 -16.30
CA LYS A 20 1.02 3.25 -17.35
C LYS A 20 2.17 4.24 -17.12
N PRO A 21 2.82 4.69 -18.21
CA PRO A 21 3.72 5.83 -18.11
C PRO A 21 2.92 7.12 -17.83
N GLU A 22 3.55 8.03 -17.10
CA GLU A 22 3.05 9.39 -16.91
C GLU A 22 3.28 10.20 -18.21
N THR A 23 2.53 11.27 -18.42
CA THR A 23 2.47 12.01 -19.70
C THR A 23 3.84 12.52 -20.16
N HIS A 24 4.73 12.88 -19.23
CA HIS A 24 6.07 13.36 -19.55
C HIS A 24 7.11 12.23 -19.68
N GLY A 25 6.71 10.96 -19.48
CA GLY A 25 7.57 9.78 -19.65
C GLY A 25 8.68 9.64 -18.61
N ILE A 26 8.72 10.52 -17.60
CA ILE A 26 9.76 10.52 -16.54
C ILE A 26 9.45 9.46 -15.49
N SER A 27 8.17 9.20 -15.23
CA SER A 27 7.72 8.26 -14.23
C SER A 27 6.60 7.37 -14.76
N SER A 28 6.19 6.40 -13.96
CA SER A 28 5.07 5.54 -14.26
C SER A 28 4.23 5.37 -13.01
N TYR A 29 2.96 5.08 -13.19
CA TYR A 29 2.04 4.79 -12.10
C TYR A 29 1.36 3.45 -12.33
N ALA A 30 0.93 2.85 -11.23
CA ALA A 30 0.15 1.62 -11.22
C ALA A 30 -1.24 1.92 -10.66
N VAL A 31 -2.26 1.43 -11.34
CA VAL A 31 -3.62 1.34 -10.78
C VAL A 31 -3.69 0.02 -10.03
N LEU A 32 -4.10 0.06 -8.77
CA LEU A 32 -4.16 -1.11 -7.91
C LEU A 32 -5.61 -1.50 -7.60
N GLU A 33 -5.86 -2.80 -7.53
CA GLU A 33 -7.04 -3.35 -6.84
C GLU A 33 -6.68 -3.60 -5.38
N PRO A 34 -7.40 -3.00 -4.41
CA PRO A 34 -7.20 -3.27 -3.00
C PRO A 34 -7.42 -4.75 -2.66
N VAL A 35 -6.63 -5.29 -1.73
CA VAL A 35 -6.78 -6.69 -1.30
C VAL A 35 -8.01 -6.95 -0.42
N VAL A 36 -8.61 -5.89 0.12
CA VAL A 36 -9.82 -5.97 0.97
C VAL A 36 -10.93 -5.03 0.46
N PRO A 37 -12.21 -5.43 0.58
CA PRO A 37 -13.34 -4.56 0.28
C PRO A 37 -13.51 -3.49 1.38
N LEU A 38 -13.00 -2.29 1.11
CA LEU A 38 -12.98 -1.18 2.07
C LEU A 38 -14.37 -0.61 2.41
N ASP A 39 -15.38 -0.90 1.58
CA ASP A 39 -16.78 -0.51 1.78
C ASP A 39 -17.54 -1.43 2.76
N LYS A 40 -16.96 -2.58 3.13
CA LYS A 40 -17.60 -3.61 3.96
C LYS A 40 -16.78 -3.95 5.21
N LEU A 41 -16.09 -2.96 5.76
CA LEU A 41 -15.29 -3.13 6.96
C LEU A 41 -16.18 -3.34 8.18
N ARG A 42 -15.98 -4.45 8.87
CA ARG A 42 -16.67 -4.76 10.14
C ARG A 42 -15.78 -4.52 11.36
N SER A 43 -14.50 -4.87 11.26
CA SER A 43 -13.51 -4.74 12.32
C SER A 43 -12.19 -4.29 11.72
N VAL A 44 -11.49 -3.41 12.44
CA VAL A 44 -10.19 -2.87 12.03
C VAL A 44 -9.21 -2.95 13.19
N PHE A 45 -7.92 -2.97 12.87
CA PHE A 45 -6.84 -2.88 13.84
C PHE A 45 -6.13 -1.53 13.70
N VAL A 46 -5.92 -0.85 14.84
CA VAL A 46 -5.10 0.35 14.89
C VAL A 46 -3.69 -0.06 15.30
N VAL A 47 -2.76 0.01 14.36
CA VAL A 47 -1.34 -0.21 14.64
C VAL A 47 -0.77 1.08 15.21
N LYS A 48 -0.48 1.08 16.52
CA LYS A 48 0.07 2.28 17.19
C LYS A 48 1.59 2.39 17.05
N GLU A 49 2.28 1.25 17.07
CA GLU A 49 3.75 1.17 17.01
C GLU A 49 4.17 -0.11 16.30
N PHE A 50 5.30 -0.06 15.59
CA PHE A 50 5.89 -1.18 14.87
C PHE A 50 7.41 -0.96 14.79
N ASN A 51 8.12 -1.31 15.86
CA ASN A 51 9.57 -1.20 15.89
C ASN A 51 10.19 -2.39 15.15
N ILE A 52 11.11 -2.11 14.23
CA ILE A 52 11.95 -3.13 13.63
C ILE A 52 13.11 -3.34 14.62
N VAL A 53 13.13 -4.48 15.30
CA VAL A 53 14.30 -4.93 16.08
C VAL A 53 15.15 -5.80 15.17
N ASP A 54 16.40 -5.38 14.97
CA ASP A 54 17.44 -6.20 14.32
C ASP A 54 17.93 -7.32 15.26
#